data_AF-A0A516Q1D1-F1
#
_entry.id   AF-A0A516Q1D1-F1
#
_cell.length_a   1.000
_cell.length_b   1.000
_cell.length_c   1.000
_cell.angle_alpha   90.00
_cell.angle_beta   90.00
_cell.angle_gamma   90.00
#
_symmetry.space_group_name_H-M   'P 1'
#
loop_
_entity.id
_entity.type
_entity.pdbx_description
1 polymer ?
#
loop_
_entity_poly.entity_id
_entity_poly.type
_entity_poly.pdbx_seq_one_letter_code
_entity_poly.pdbx_strand_id
1 'polypeptide(L)'
;MTSPAQPQTESSAWNIPNALTAFRLVLVPVFAYVLLSHPHDPWWRVASALIFVVAIFTDFLDGHLARKHNIVTTFGKLADPIADKALTGMAFIGLSIIGELWWWVTIVILVREWGITLLRFVVLRYGVMAARKGGKIKTVLQALALGLLLLPLPHWLLPVGWAVMAVAFVVTVVTGVDYLLEANRMRRVATRPTAEGDRYETPQSGTGQPRPAENDTEDGGPEHGGPDQTGTDR
;
A
#
# COMPACT_ATOMS: atom_id res chain seq x y z
N MET A 1 31.36 -2.81 34.73
CA MET A 1 29.96 -2.40 34.94
C MET A 1 29.16 -2.89 33.74
N THR A 2 28.63 -4.10 33.80
CA THR A 2 27.80 -4.71 32.75
C THR A 2 26.36 -4.23 32.92
N SER A 3 25.84 -3.52 31.93
CA SER A 3 24.44 -3.07 31.91
C SER A 3 23.52 -4.30 31.83
N PRO A 4 22.56 -4.50 32.75
CA PRO A 4 21.62 -5.61 32.63
C PRO A 4 20.73 -5.38 31.40
N ALA A 5 20.75 -6.37 30.50
CA ALA A 5 19.86 -6.43 29.35
C ALA A 5 18.41 -6.27 29.81
N GLN A 6 17.73 -5.22 29.33
CA GLN A 6 16.34 -5.03 29.67
C GLN A 6 15.50 -6.17 29.08
N PRO A 7 14.55 -6.74 29.84
CA PRO A 7 13.68 -7.79 29.35
C PRO A 7 12.86 -7.23 28.18
N GLN A 8 13.05 -7.81 27.00
CA GLN A 8 12.18 -7.57 25.85
C GLN A 8 10.78 -8.02 26.26
N THR A 9 9.90 -7.06 26.52
CA THR A 9 8.49 -7.35 26.77
C THR A 9 7.93 -7.93 25.48
N GLU A 10 7.80 -9.26 25.44
CA GLU A 10 7.07 -9.96 24.38
C GLU A 10 5.66 -9.37 24.33
N SER A 11 5.43 -8.52 23.34
CA SER A 11 4.14 -7.88 23.13
C SER A 11 3.15 -8.99 22.83
N SER A 12 2.26 -9.25 23.79
CA SER A 12 1.08 -10.10 23.69
C SER A 12 0.60 -10.23 22.23
N ALA A 13 0.80 -11.41 21.65
CA ALA A 13 0.48 -11.73 20.27
C ALA A 13 -1.03 -11.70 19.95
N TRP A 14 -1.88 -11.33 20.93
CA TRP A 14 -3.30 -11.09 20.75
C TRP A 14 -3.54 -9.65 20.30
N ASN A 15 -3.04 -9.39 19.10
CA ASN A 15 -3.23 -8.16 18.37
C ASN A 15 -4.64 -8.20 17.78
N ILE A 16 -5.58 -7.44 18.33
CA ILE A 16 -6.97 -7.30 17.85
C ILE A 16 -7.08 -7.26 16.31
N PRO A 17 -6.20 -6.55 15.56
CA PRO A 17 -6.22 -6.57 14.10
C PRO A 17 -6.05 -7.96 13.47
N ASN A 18 -5.13 -8.78 14.00
CA ASN A 18 -4.88 -10.13 13.49
C ASN A 18 -6.09 -11.05 13.73
N ALA A 19 -6.77 -10.89 14.87
CA ALA A 19 -7.97 -11.67 15.18
C ALA A 19 -9.11 -11.42 14.18
N LEU A 20 -9.22 -10.19 13.68
CA LEU A 20 -10.25 -9.79 12.73
C LEU A 20 -9.94 -10.22 11.31
N THR A 21 -8.68 -10.09 10.88
CA THR A 21 -8.23 -10.66 9.60
C THR A 21 -8.43 -12.19 9.60
N ALA A 22 -8.14 -12.87 10.72
CA ALA A 22 -8.39 -14.30 10.89
C ALA A 22 -9.88 -14.64 10.90
N PHE A 23 -10.70 -13.85 11.61
CA PHE A 23 -12.15 -14.00 11.62
C PHE A 23 -12.74 -13.87 10.21
N ARG A 24 -12.27 -12.90 9.42
CA ARG A 24 -12.68 -12.75 8.01
C ARG A 24 -12.29 -13.97 7.20
N LEU A 25 -11.07 -14.47 7.36
CA LEU A 25 -10.59 -15.65 6.65
C LEU A 25 -11.47 -16.88 6.95
N VAL A 26 -11.99 -17.01 8.17
CA VAL A 26 -12.96 -18.04 8.57
C VAL A 26 -14.36 -17.75 8.02
N LEU A 27 -14.78 -16.50 7.93
CA LEU A 27 -16.07 -16.13 7.34
C LEU A 27 -16.16 -16.44 5.84
N VAL A 28 -15.05 -16.42 5.10
CA VAL A 28 -15.04 -16.75 3.67
C VAL A 28 -15.59 -18.16 3.37
N PRO A 29 -15.08 -19.25 3.95
CA PRO A 29 -15.63 -20.59 3.71
C PRO A 29 -17.05 -20.74 4.27
N VAL A 30 -17.40 -20.07 5.38
CA VAL A 30 -18.78 -20.06 5.90
C VAL A 30 -19.73 -19.41 4.88
N PHE A 31 -19.36 -18.23 4.37
CA PHE A 31 -20.11 -17.54 3.32
C PHE A 31 -20.25 -18.41 2.06
N ALA A 32 -19.16 -19.04 1.61
CA ALA A 32 -19.18 -19.94 0.46
C ALA A 32 -20.14 -21.11 0.67
N TYR A 33 -20.09 -21.75 1.84
CA TYR A 33 -20.99 -22.85 2.19
C TYR A 33 -22.45 -22.42 2.17
N VAL A 34 -22.78 -21.30 2.82
CA VAL A 34 -24.18 -20.80 2.87
C VAL A 34 -24.67 -20.41 1.47
N LEU A 35 -23.84 -19.77 0.65
CA LEU A 35 -24.22 -19.38 -0.71
C LEU A 35 -24.44 -20.59 -1.64
N LEU A 36 -23.59 -21.61 -1.52
CA LEU A 36 -23.57 -22.73 -2.49
C LEU A 36 -24.46 -23.91 -2.08
N SER A 37 -24.85 -24.04 -0.82
CA SER A 37 -25.64 -25.20 -0.35
C SER A 37 -27.06 -25.19 -0.90
N HIS A 38 -27.74 -24.04 -0.84
CA HIS A 38 -29.13 -23.89 -1.31
C HIS A 38 -29.27 -22.56 -2.06
N PRO A 39 -28.65 -22.43 -3.25
CA PRO A 39 -28.46 -21.15 -3.93
C PRO A 39 -29.77 -20.49 -4.41
N HIS A 40 -30.85 -21.26 -4.51
CA HIS A 40 -32.16 -20.76 -4.96
C HIS A 40 -33.17 -20.59 -3.81
N ASP A 41 -32.79 -20.93 -2.57
CA ASP A 41 -33.65 -20.73 -1.41
C ASP A 41 -33.55 -19.27 -0.91
N PRO A 42 -34.67 -18.53 -0.80
CA PRO A 42 -34.64 -17.13 -0.37
C PRO A 42 -34.01 -16.91 1.01
N TRP A 43 -34.20 -17.82 1.97
CA TRP A 43 -33.63 -17.68 3.31
C TRP A 43 -32.12 -17.84 3.31
N TRP A 44 -31.59 -18.78 2.51
CA TRP A 44 -30.16 -18.97 2.35
C TRP A 44 -29.50 -17.81 1.60
N ARG A 45 -30.22 -17.21 0.64
CA ARG A 45 -29.79 -16.00 -0.07
C ARG A 45 -29.70 -14.80 0.88
N VAL A 46 -30.72 -14.59 1.72
CA VAL A 46 -30.70 -13.55 2.76
C VAL A 46 -29.57 -13.80 3.76
N ALA A 47 -29.37 -15.03 4.22
CA ALA A 47 -28.28 -15.39 5.13
C ALA A 47 -26.90 -15.11 4.50
N SER A 48 -26.70 -15.48 3.24
CA SER A 48 -25.47 -15.20 2.49
C SER A 48 -25.20 -13.70 2.38
N ALA A 49 -26.23 -12.92 2.01
CA ALA A 49 -26.13 -11.46 1.94
C ALA A 49 -25.81 -10.84 3.31
N LEU A 50 -26.43 -11.33 4.39
CA LEU A 50 -26.18 -10.85 5.74
C LEU A 50 -24.73 -11.12 6.17
N ILE A 51 -24.23 -12.35 5.96
CA ILE A 51 -22.84 -12.71 6.27
C ILE A 51 -21.88 -11.81 5.49
N PHE A 52 -22.13 -11.60 4.20
CA PHE A 52 -21.31 -10.74 3.35
C PHE A 52 -21.28 -9.29 3.84
N VAL A 53 -22.45 -8.72 4.16
CA VAL A 53 -22.57 -7.34 4.67
C VAL A 53 -21.88 -7.18 6.01
N VAL A 54 -22.10 -8.11 6.96
CA VAL A 54 -21.43 -8.09 8.27
C VAL A 54 -19.92 -8.16 8.09
N ALA A 55 -19.43 -9.07 7.25
CA ALA A 55 -18.00 -9.24 7.03
C ALA A 55 -17.32 -8.00 6.41
N ILE A 56 -17.97 -7.33 5.47
CA ILE A 56 -17.48 -6.05 4.90
C ILE A 56 -17.58 -4.91 5.92
N PHE A 57 -18.64 -4.86 6.70
CA PHE A 57 -18.84 -3.81 7.70
C PHE A 57 -17.81 -3.92 8.83
N THR A 58 -17.53 -5.12 9.32
CA THR A 58 -16.48 -5.38 10.32
C THR A 58 -15.11 -4.91 9.81
N ASP A 59 -14.75 -5.19 8.55
CA ASP A 59 -13.52 -4.66 7.94
C ASP A 59 -13.44 -3.13 7.99
N PHE A 60 -14.54 -2.46 7.61
CA PHE A 60 -14.57 -1.01 7.58
C PHE A 60 -14.41 -0.38 8.97
N LEU A 61 -15.07 -0.94 9.99
CA LEU A 61 -14.99 -0.46 11.36
C LEU A 61 -13.59 -0.65 11.93
N ASP A 62 -13.04 -1.84 11.76
CA ASP A 62 -11.79 -2.22 12.41
C ASP A 62 -10.56 -1.69 11.68
N GLY A 63 -10.61 -1.53 10.35
CA GLY A 63 -9.60 -0.81 9.60
C GLY A 63 -9.48 0.67 10.03
N HIS A 64 -10.54 1.23 10.63
CA HIS A 64 -10.50 2.55 11.24
C HIS A 64 -9.85 2.54 12.63
N LEU A 65 -10.07 1.49 13.42
CA LEU A 65 -9.59 1.36 14.80
C LEU A 65 -8.13 0.86 14.87
N ALA A 66 -7.74 -0.09 14.01
CA ALA A 66 -6.42 -0.71 13.97
C ALA A 66 -5.28 0.27 13.62
N ARG A 67 -5.57 1.34 12.86
CA ARG A 67 -4.59 2.39 12.54
C ARG A 67 -4.05 3.14 13.77
N LYS A 68 -4.66 2.99 14.94
CA LYS A 68 -4.19 3.61 16.19
C LYS A 68 -3.15 2.79 16.96
N HIS A 69 -2.94 1.51 16.65
CA HIS A 69 -2.16 0.62 17.52
C HIS A 69 -0.79 0.16 17.01
N ASN A 70 -0.34 0.57 15.81
CA ASN A 70 1.05 0.47 15.30
C ASN A 70 1.80 -0.89 15.43
N ILE A 71 1.14 -1.98 15.81
CA ILE A 71 1.76 -3.31 15.88
C ILE A 71 1.43 -4.03 14.58
N VAL A 72 2.37 -4.03 13.63
CA VAL A 72 2.22 -4.69 12.32
C VAL A 72 3.29 -5.76 12.19
N THR A 73 2.88 -7.04 12.26
CA THR A 73 3.79 -8.17 12.04
C THR A 73 4.07 -8.38 10.54
N THR A 74 5.22 -8.95 10.20
CA THR A 74 5.60 -9.21 8.79
C THR A 74 4.62 -10.16 8.09
N PHE A 75 4.06 -11.13 8.82
CA PHE A 75 3.01 -12.03 8.32
C PHE A 75 1.70 -11.28 8.04
N GLY A 76 1.26 -10.42 8.96
CA GLY A 76 0.06 -9.59 8.79
C GLY A 76 0.14 -8.74 7.51
N LYS A 77 1.30 -8.12 7.23
CA LYS A 77 1.49 -7.31 6.00
C LYS A 77 1.21 -8.06 4.70
N LEU A 78 1.42 -9.37 4.67
CA LEU A 78 1.21 -10.20 3.48
C LEU A 78 -0.19 -10.83 3.47
N ALA A 79 -0.67 -11.29 4.63
CA ALA A 79 -1.97 -11.95 4.77
C ALA A 79 -3.16 -10.98 4.59
N ASP A 80 -3.00 -9.73 5.02
CA ASP A 80 -4.07 -8.72 5.03
C ASP A 80 -4.66 -8.45 3.64
N PRO A 81 -3.88 -8.11 2.59
CA PRO A 81 -4.44 -7.90 1.25
C PRO A 81 -5.00 -9.15 0.57
N ILE A 82 -4.63 -10.35 1.04
CA ILE A 82 -5.23 -11.61 0.57
C ILE A 82 -6.60 -11.78 1.22
N ALA A 83 -6.67 -11.64 2.55
CA ALA A 83 -7.91 -11.73 3.31
C ALA A 83 -8.92 -10.64 2.91
N ASP A 84 -8.46 -9.41 2.65
CA ASP A 84 -9.25 -8.28 2.13
C ASP A 84 -10.01 -8.63 0.84
N LYS A 85 -9.41 -9.46 -0.01
CA LYS A 85 -9.98 -9.82 -1.33
C LYS A 85 -10.60 -11.20 -1.37
N ALA A 86 -10.36 -12.04 -0.37
CA ALA A 86 -10.89 -13.39 -0.32
C ALA A 86 -12.41 -13.39 -0.28
N LEU A 87 -13.04 -12.55 0.55
CA LEU A 87 -14.50 -12.48 0.66
C LEU A 87 -15.17 -11.99 -0.62
N THR A 88 -14.72 -10.84 -1.14
CA THR A 88 -15.28 -10.28 -2.39
C THR A 88 -14.99 -11.19 -3.58
N GLY A 89 -13.81 -11.81 -3.63
CA GLY A 89 -13.47 -12.81 -4.62
C GLY A 89 -14.37 -14.03 -4.57
N MET A 90 -14.64 -14.55 -3.37
CA MET A 90 -15.57 -15.66 -3.18
C MET A 90 -17.00 -15.28 -3.57
N ALA A 91 -17.44 -14.05 -3.32
CA ALA A 91 -18.76 -13.59 -3.77
C ALA A 91 -18.87 -13.57 -5.31
N PHE A 92 -17.87 -13.04 -6.02
CA PHE A 92 -17.85 -13.07 -7.49
C PHE A 92 -17.86 -14.50 -8.04
N ILE A 93 -16.99 -15.36 -7.51
CA ILE A 93 -16.89 -16.78 -7.92
C ILE A 93 -18.21 -17.50 -7.61
N GLY A 94 -18.74 -17.35 -6.40
CA GLY A 94 -19.98 -17.99 -5.96
C GLY A 94 -21.17 -17.57 -6.81
N LEU A 95 -21.34 -16.27 -7.08
CA LEU A 95 -22.38 -15.77 -7.99
C LEU A 95 -22.24 -16.34 -9.41
N SER A 96 -21.01 -16.57 -9.87
CA SER A 96 -20.78 -17.19 -11.20
C SER A 96 -21.08 -18.68 -11.22
N ILE A 97 -20.78 -19.39 -10.13
CA ILE A 97 -21.10 -20.82 -9.96
C ILE A 97 -22.61 -21.04 -10.00
N ILE A 98 -23.39 -20.18 -9.33
CA ILE A 98 -24.84 -20.31 -9.26
C ILE A 98 -25.56 -19.71 -10.49
N GLY A 99 -24.81 -19.18 -11.48
CA GLY A 99 -25.34 -18.66 -12.74
C GLY A 99 -25.87 -17.23 -12.71
N GLU A 100 -25.69 -16.50 -11.61
CA GLU A 100 -26.16 -15.11 -11.41
C GLU A 100 -25.15 -14.07 -11.95
N LEU A 101 -23.94 -14.49 -12.31
CA LEU A 101 -22.93 -13.62 -12.89
C LEU A 101 -22.15 -14.33 -14.00
N TRP A 102 -21.87 -13.62 -15.09
CA TRP A 102 -21.12 -14.19 -16.21
C TRP A 102 -19.64 -14.36 -15.86
N TRP A 103 -19.08 -15.54 -16.13
CA TRP A 103 -17.69 -15.87 -15.81
C TRP A 103 -16.67 -14.88 -16.37
N TRP A 104 -16.89 -14.32 -17.56
CA TRP A 104 -15.97 -13.34 -18.15
C TRP A 104 -15.91 -12.03 -17.33
N VAL A 105 -17.01 -11.59 -16.73
CA VAL A 105 -17.05 -10.41 -15.84
C VAL A 105 -16.21 -10.71 -14.60
N THR A 106 -16.45 -11.86 -13.98
CA THR A 106 -15.73 -12.33 -12.79
C THR A 106 -14.24 -12.44 -13.04
N ILE A 107 -13.82 -13.11 -14.12
CA ILE A 107 -12.40 -13.30 -14.45
C ILE A 107 -11.71 -11.95 -14.63
N VAL A 108 -12.30 -11.03 -15.40
CA VAL A 108 -11.70 -9.70 -15.65
C VAL A 108 -11.56 -8.92 -14.34
N ILE A 109 -12.61 -8.90 -13.50
CA ILE A 109 -12.56 -8.21 -12.21
C ILE A 109 -11.49 -8.83 -11.31
N LEU A 110 -11.45 -10.15 -11.16
CA LEU A 110 -10.49 -10.82 -10.30
C LEU A 110 -9.06 -10.59 -10.80
N VAL A 111 -8.77 -10.85 -12.08
CA VAL A 111 -7.43 -10.63 -12.64
C VAL A 111 -6.97 -9.19 -12.39
N ARG A 112 -7.84 -8.20 -12.59
CA ARG A 112 -7.54 -6.80 -12.28
C ARG A 112 -7.29 -6.60 -10.79
N GLU A 113 -8.14 -7.13 -9.91
CA GLU A 113 -8.04 -6.95 -8.47
C GLU A 113 -6.76 -7.57 -7.90
N TRP A 114 -6.48 -8.84 -8.20
CA TRP A 114 -5.29 -9.56 -7.74
C TRP A 114 -4.03 -9.04 -8.43
N GLY A 115 -4.09 -8.73 -9.74
CA GLY A 115 -2.99 -8.19 -10.53
C GLY A 115 -2.48 -6.85 -10.01
N ILE A 116 -3.37 -5.90 -9.68
CA ILE A 116 -2.95 -4.60 -9.12
C ILE A 116 -2.39 -4.76 -7.71
N THR A 117 -2.93 -5.68 -6.90
CA THR A 117 -2.36 -5.99 -5.58
C THR A 117 -0.92 -6.48 -5.72
N LEU A 118 -0.68 -7.46 -6.59
CA LEU A 118 0.65 -8.02 -6.82
C LEU A 118 1.61 -6.96 -7.39
N LEU A 119 1.16 -6.18 -8.37
CA LEU A 119 1.94 -5.10 -8.96
C LEU A 119 2.37 -4.07 -7.90
N ARG A 120 1.47 -3.69 -7.00
CA ARG A 120 1.78 -2.79 -5.88
C ARG A 120 2.86 -3.37 -4.98
N PHE A 121 2.80 -4.67 -4.68
CA PHE A 121 3.84 -5.35 -3.89
C PHE A 121 5.21 -5.38 -4.57
N VAL A 122 5.26 -5.45 -5.90
CA VAL A 122 6.52 -5.39 -6.64
C VAL A 122 7.04 -3.96 -6.69
N VAL A 123 6.20 -2.98 -7.04
CA VAL A 123 6.62 -1.59 -7.24
C VAL A 123 6.97 -0.86 -5.94
N LEU A 124 6.36 -1.23 -4.80
CA LEU A 124 6.77 -0.72 -3.48
C LEU A 124 8.25 -0.97 -3.16
N ARG A 125 8.89 -1.95 -3.81
CA ARG A 125 10.33 -2.21 -3.67
C ARG A 125 11.21 -1.23 -4.48
N TYR A 126 10.63 -0.46 -5.41
CA TYR A 126 11.32 0.41 -6.36
C TYR A 126 10.96 1.90 -6.25
N GLY A 127 9.92 2.29 -5.51
CA GLY A 127 9.56 3.69 -5.30
C GLY A 127 8.10 3.90 -4.88
N VAL A 128 7.81 5.07 -4.32
CA VAL A 128 6.49 5.39 -3.74
C VAL A 128 5.52 5.84 -4.84
N MET A 129 4.56 4.98 -5.21
CA MET A 129 3.44 5.37 -6.07
C MET A 129 2.52 6.33 -5.31
N ALA A 130 2.22 7.49 -5.90
CA ALA A 130 1.20 8.39 -5.37
C ALA A 130 -0.19 7.71 -5.40
N ALA A 131 -0.90 7.71 -4.27
CA ALA A 131 -2.20 7.05 -4.15
C ALA A 131 -3.31 7.85 -4.86
N ARG A 132 -3.94 7.27 -5.89
CA ARG A 132 -5.13 7.85 -6.54
C ARG A 132 -6.41 7.59 -5.75
N LYS A 133 -7.28 8.62 -5.69
CA LYS A 133 -8.59 8.63 -4.98
C LYS A 133 -9.65 7.66 -5.54
N GLY A 134 -9.47 7.15 -6.78
CA GLY A 134 -10.45 6.27 -7.44
C GLY A 134 -10.68 4.91 -6.76
N GLY A 135 -9.78 4.49 -5.86
CA GLY A 135 -9.89 3.22 -5.15
C GLY A 135 -11.06 3.12 -4.17
N LYS A 136 -11.60 4.24 -3.66
CA LYS A 136 -12.72 4.20 -2.70
C LYS A 136 -14.07 3.92 -3.38
N ILE A 137 -14.34 4.59 -4.49
CA ILE A 137 -15.62 4.50 -5.21
C ILE A 137 -15.82 3.08 -5.75
N LYS A 138 -14.77 2.47 -6.33
CA LYS A 138 -14.87 1.10 -6.87
C LYS A 138 -15.33 0.11 -5.79
N THR A 139 -14.80 0.24 -4.56
CA THR A 139 -15.03 -0.74 -3.50
C THR A 139 -16.47 -0.66 -3.01
N VAL A 140 -17.01 0.55 -2.87
CA VAL A 140 -18.41 0.76 -2.52
C VAL A 140 -19.33 0.22 -3.61
N LEU A 141 -19.03 0.52 -4.88
CA LEU A 141 -19.83 0.03 -6.01
C LEU A 141 -19.82 -1.50 -6.12
N GLN A 142 -18.66 -2.15 -5.95
CA GLN A 142 -18.55 -3.60 -5.99
C GLN A 142 -19.25 -4.26 -4.81
N ALA A 143 -19.08 -3.73 -3.59
CA ALA A 143 -19.77 -4.24 -2.41
C ALA A 143 -21.29 -4.11 -2.56
N LEU A 144 -21.78 -2.98 -3.07
CA LEU A 144 -23.19 -2.76 -3.34
C LEU A 144 -23.72 -3.70 -4.44
N ALA A 145 -23.00 -3.83 -5.56
CA ALA A 145 -23.37 -4.72 -6.65
C ALA A 145 -23.50 -6.18 -6.17
N LEU A 146 -22.48 -6.67 -5.45
CA LEU A 146 -22.47 -8.01 -4.88
C LEU A 146 -23.59 -8.19 -3.85
N GLY A 147 -23.78 -7.24 -2.94
CA GLY A 147 -24.86 -7.30 -1.95
C GLY A 147 -26.25 -7.37 -2.59
N LEU A 148 -26.49 -6.56 -3.63
CA LEU A 148 -27.74 -6.59 -4.40
C LEU A 148 -27.92 -7.94 -5.11
N LEU A 149 -26.89 -8.45 -5.78
CA LEU A 149 -26.96 -9.72 -6.50
C LEU A 149 -26.98 -10.96 -5.59
N LEU A 150 -26.65 -10.84 -4.30
CA LEU A 150 -26.79 -11.91 -3.31
C LEU A 150 -28.20 -11.98 -2.71
N LEU A 151 -28.91 -10.85 -2.65
CA LEU A 151 -30.27 -10.81 -2.14
C LEU A 151 -31.26 -11.51 -3.11
N PRO A 152 -32.33 -12.12 -2.61
CA PRO A 152 -33.43 -12.61 -3.43
C PRO A 152 -34.31 -11.43 -3.86
N LEU A 153 -33.78 -10.58 -4.74
CA LEU A 153 -34.50 -9.39 -5.20
C LEU A 153 -35.71 -9.77 -6.06
N PRO A 154 -36.82 -9.00 -5.98
CA PRO A 154 -37.93 -9.19 -6.90
C PRO A 154 -37.49 -8.86 -8.34
N HIS A 155 -38.14 -9.47 -9.32
CA HIS A 155 -37.74 -9.39 -10.74
C HIS A 155 -37.56 -7.96 -11.27
N TRP A 156 -38.31 -6.99 -10.76
CA TRP A 156 -38.27 -5.59 -11.19
C TRP A 156 -37.05 -4.84 -10.65
N LEU A 157 -36.42 -5.36 -9.59
CA LEU A 157 -35.25 -4.76 -8.95
C LEU A 157 -33.93 -5.42 -9.39
N LEU A 158 -33.98 -6.62 -9.99
CA LEU A 158 -32.81 -7.28 -10.58
C LEU A 158 -32.02 -6.40 -11.58
N PRO A 159 -32.66 -5.62 -12.49
CA PRO A 159 -31.93 -4.74 -13.39
C PRO A 159 -31.08 -3.70 -12.68
N VAL A 160 -31.47 -3.27 -11.47
CA VAL A 160 -30.70 -2.33 -10.67
C VAL A 160 -29.41 -2.98 -10.18
N GLY A 161 -29.46 -4.22 -9.68
CA GLY A 161 -28.26 -4.98 -9.31
C GLY A 161 -27.26 -5.12 -10.46
N TRP A 162 -27.77 -5.46 -11.65
CA TRP A 162 -26.97 -5.53 -12.87
C TRP A 162 -26.41 -4.18 -13.33
N ALA A 163 -27.19 -3.11 -13.24
CA ALA A 163 -26.73 -1.77 -13.57
C ALA A 163 -25.58 -1.33 -12.64
N VAL A 164 -25.71 -1.56 -11.34
CA VAL A 164 -24.64 -1.27 -10.38
C VAL A 164 -23.41 -2.13 -10.65
N MET A 165 -23.60 -3.43 -10.97
CA MET A 165 -22.50 -4.32 -11.38
C MET A 165 -21.80 -3.84 -12.65
N ALA A 166 -22.54 -3.38 -13.67
CA ALA A 166 -21.97 -2.84 -14.90
C ALA A 166 -21.15 -1.57 -14.63
N VAL A 167 -21.66 -0.65 -13.81
CA VAL A 167 -20.91 0.54 -13.40
C VAL A 167 -19.65 0.15 -12.62
N ALA A 168 -19.77 -0.79 -11.67
CA ALA A 168 -18.63 -1.31 -10.91
C ALA A 168 -17.57 -1.93 -11.83
N PHE A 169 -17.98 -2.72 -12.82
CA PHE A 169 -17.12 -3.31 -13.82
C PHE A 169 -16.39 -2.24 -14.64
N VAL A 170 -17.10 -1.26 -15.20
CA VAL A 170 -16.51 -0.17 -15.99
C VAL A 170 -15.47 0.60 -15.17
N VAL A 171 -15.81 0.99 -13.94
CA VAL A 171 -14.88 1.66 -13.02
C VAL A 171 -13.66 0.77 -12.75
N THR A 172 -13.86 -0.54 -12.58
CA THR A 172 -12.78 -1.50 -12.33
C THR A 172 -11.80 -1.59 -13.51
N VAL A 173 -12.33 -1.65 -14.73
CA VAL A 173 -11.54 -1.72 -15.98
C VAL A 173 -10.79 -0.41 -16.20
N VAL A 174 -11.48 0.74 -16.17
CA VAL A 174 -10.86 2.07 -16.38
C VAL A 174 -9.73 2.30 -15.39
N THR A 175 -9.99 2.06 -14.10
CA THR A 175 -8.94 2.21 -13.08
C THR A 175 -7.84 1.16 -13.25
N GLY A 176 -8.13 -0.03 -13.75
CA GLY A 176 -7.11 -1.04 -14.06
C GLY A 176 -6.15 -0.58 -15.16
N VAL A 177 -6.68 -0.02 -16.24
CA VAL A 177 -5.90 0.55 -17.34
C VAL A 177 -5.02 1.70 -16.86
N ASP A 178 -5.57 2.64 -16.08
CA ASP A 178 -4.80 3.76 -15.51
C ASP A 178 -3.58 3.29 -14.72
N TYR A 179 -3.75 2.24 -13.90
CA TYR A 179 -2.65 1.66 -13.11
C TYR A 179 -1.58 1.01 -13.99
N LEU A 180 -1.97 0.30 -15.06
CA LEU A 180 -1.02 -0.32 -15.99
C LEU A 180 -0.21 0.72 -16.76
N LEU A 181 -0.85 1.81 -17.20
CA LEU A 181 -0.18 2.92 -17.88
C LEU A 181 0.83 3.61 -16.95
N GLU A 182 0.44 3.85 -15.71
CA GLU A 182 1.32 4.44 -14.70
C GLU A 182 2.53 3.54 -14.39
N ALA A 183 2.32 2.24 -14.23
CA ALA A 183 3.40 1.29 -14.02
C ALA A 183 4.38 1.24 -15.21
N ASN A 184 3.87 1.29 -16.45
CA ASN A 184 4.71 1.35 -17.65
C ASN A 184 5.53 2.64 -17.73
N ARG A 185 4.96 3.79 -17.31
CA ARG A 185 5.67 5.06 -17.26
C ARG A 185 6.84 5.00 -16.28
N MET A 186 6.64 4.43 -15.09
CA MET A 186 7.71 4.32 -14.09
C MET A 186 8.83 3.38 -14.52
N ARG A 187 8.48 2.25 -15.15
CA ARG A 187 9.50 1.37 -15.77
C ARG A 187 10.37 2.14 -16.74
N ARG A 188 9.79 2.89 -17.68
CA ARG A 188 10.52 3.66 -18.70
C ARG A 188 11.45 4.74 -18.12
N VAL A 189 11.05 5.40 -17.03
CA VAL A 189 11.89 6.40 -16.35
C VAL A 189 13.08 5.73 -15.67
N ALA A 190 12.88 4.58 -15.02
CA ALA A 190 13.95 3.83 -14.37
C ALA A 190 14.93 3.15 -15.34
N THR A 191 14.54 2.93 -16.62
CA THR A 191 15.40 2.33 -17.65
C THR A 191 16.11 3.34 -18.54
N ARG A 192 15.95 4.66 -18.34
CA ARG A 192 16.76 5.63 -19.06
C ARG A 192 18.22 5.48 -18.59
N PRO A 193 19.17 5.11 -19.46
CA PRO A 193 20.58 5.24 -19.13
C PRO A 193 20.81 6.70 -18.77
N THR A 194 21.45 6.96 -17.64
CA THR A 194 21.93 8.29 -17.27
C THR A 194 22.94 8.74 -18.33
N ALA A 195 22.45 9.29 -19.44
CA ALA A 195 23.26 10.01 -20.42
C ALA A 195 23.58 11.40 -19.84
N GLU A 196 24.21 11.41 -18.67
CA GLU A 196 24.74 12.60 -18.01
C GLU A 196 25.82 12.18 -17.00
N GLY A 197 26.72 11.31 -17.45
CA GLY A 197 27.97 10.97 -16.74
C GLY A 197 29.14 11.90 -17.07
N ASP A 198 28.97 12.87 -17.98
CA ASP A 198 30.07 13.67 -18.55
C ASP A 198 30.11 15.14 -18.08
N ARG A 199 29.52 15.50 -16.94
CA ARG A 199 29.60 16.87 -16.40
C ARG A 199 30.18 17.00 -14.99
N TYR A 200 30.95 16.01 -14.57
CA TYR A 200 31.90 16.15 -13.45
C TYR A 200 33.31 15.71 -13.91
N GLU A 201 33.84 16.37 -14.93
CA GLU A 201 35.29 16.44 -15.10
C GLU A 201 35.86 17.12 -13.84
N THR A 202 36.42 16.29 -12.97
CA THR A 202 37.33 16.72 -11.92
C THR A 202 38.66 17.03 -12.62
N PRO A 203 39.22 18.26 -12.57
CA PRO A 203 40.55 18.49 -13.10
C PRO A 203 41.57 17.79 -12.19
N GLN A 204 42.11 16.64 -12.60
CA GLN A 204 43.28 16.06 -11.96
C GLN A 204 44.56 16.71 -12.51
N SER A 205 45.14 17.57 -11.67
CA SER A 205 46.57 17.64 -11.31
C SER A 205 47.63 17.30 -12.37
N GLY A 206 48.39 18.33 -12.76
CA GLY A 206 49.71 18.22 -13.37
C GLY A 206 50.76 19.02 -12.59
N THR A 207 51.62 18.31 -11.86
CA THR A 207 53.05 18.59 -11.57
C THR A 207 53.48 19.99 -11.12
N GLY A 208 53.99 20.07 -9.89
CA GLY A 208 54.86 21.16 -9.45
C GLY A 208 54.90 21.30 -7.94
N GLN A 209 55.79 20.53 -7.30
CA GLN A 209 56.08 20.71 -5.88
C GLN A 209 57.15 21.78 -5.69
N PRO A 210 56.94 22.78 -4.81
CA PRO A 210 58.05 23.43 -4.13
C PRO A 210 58.00 23.18 -2.61
N ARG A 211 59.21 23.22 -2.04
CA ARG A 211 59.64 22.81 -0.69
C ARG A 211 59.00 23.64 0.43
N PRO A 212 58.97 23.13 1.68
CA PRO A 212 58.63 23.94 2.84
C PRO A 212 59.75 24.95 3.12
N ALA A 213 59.38 26.19 3.42
CA ALA A 213 60.32 27.25 3.78
C ALA A 213 60.96 26.94 5.14
N GLU A 214 62.29 26.89 5.10
CA GLU A 214 63.22 26.77 6.22
C GLU A 214 63.29 28.09 6.97
N ASN A 215 63.23 27.99 8.29
CA ASN A 215 63.25 29.10 9.22
C ASN A 215 64.71 29.27 9.68
N ASP A 216 65.39 30.29 9.19
CA ASP A 216 66.71 30.70 9.69
C ASP A 216 66.70 32.16 10.10
N THR A 217 67.42 32.38 11.20
CA THR A 217 67.44 33.55 12.08
C THR A 217 68.62 34.46 11.72
N GLU A 218 68.69 35.65 12.35
CA GLU A 218 69.86 36.59 12.43
C GLU A 218 70.08 37.54 11.23
N ASP A 219 70.42 38.83 11.36
CA ASP A 219 70.80 39.75 12.45
C ASP A 219 70.88 41.19 11.86
N GLY A 220 70.80 42.24 12.71
CA GLY A 220 71.34 43.59 12.42
C GLY A 220 70.37 44.78 12.46
N GLY A 221 70.36 45.55 13.57
CA GLY A 221 69.67 46.84 13.76
C GLY A 221 70.34 48.06 13.07
N PRO A 222 70.23 49.33 13.55
CA PRO A 222 69.50 49.87 14.71
C PRO A 222 68.68 51.18 14.47
N GLU A 223 67.97 51.60 15.53
CA GLU A 223 67.61 52.99 15.94
C GLU A 223 66.77 53.95 15.05
N HIS A 224 65.62 54.43 15.58
CA HIS A 224 65.49 55.77 16.20
C HIS A 224 64.05 56.12 16.68
N GLY A 225 63.93 56.59 17.93
CA GLY A 225 62.97 57.59 18.50
C GLY A 225 61.46 57.30 18.43
N GLY A 226 60.68 57.08 19.50
CA GLY A 226 60.47 57.90 20.72
C GLY A 226 59.36 58.97 20.50
N PRO A 227 58.58 59.42 21.50
CA PRO A 227 57.98 58.70 22.64
C PRO A 227 56.48 59.06 22.90
N ASP A 228 55.90 58.34 23.87
CA ASP A 228 54.94 58.81 24.91
C ASP A 228 53.47 59.17 24.56
N GLN A 229 52.54 58.46 25.20
CA GLN A 229 51.52 59.02 26.12
C GLN A 229 50.54 57.94 26.65
N THR A 230 50.58 57.73 27.98
CA THR A 230 49.45 57.69 28.96
C THR A 230 48.05 57.28 28.46
N GLY A 231 47.22 56.45 29.10
CA GLY A 231 47.10 55.99 30.49
C GLY A 231 45.63 55.59 30.77
N THR A 232 45.43 54.88 31.88
CA THR A 232 44.20 54.69 32.70
C THR A 232 43.01 53.86 32.21
N ASP A 233 42.85 52.70 32.86
CA ASP A 233 41.70 52.25 33.67
C ASP A 233 40.27 52.65 33.27
N ARG A 234 39.45 51.64 32.97
CA ARG A 234 38.25 51.26 33.74
C ARG A 234 37.62 49.95 33.24
#